data_AF-A0A389MVV0-F1
#
_entry.id   AF-A0A389MVV0-F1
#
_cell.length_a   1.000
_cell.length_b   1.000
_cell.length_c   1.000
_cell.angle_alpha   90.00
_cell.angle_beta   90.00
_cell.angle_gamma   90.00
#
_symmetry.space_group_name_H-M   'P 1'
#
loop_
_entity.id
_entity.type
_entity.pdbx_description
1 polymer ?
#
loop_
_entity_poly.entity_id
_entity_poly.type
_entity_poly.pdbx_seq_one_letter_code
_entity_poly.pdbx_strand_id
1 'polypeptide(L)'
;MNPGRAHTERSGPVTLRRIREALSALPDPLPMGLISSMPVLEFLDPTSVVASLRARAKKQVLQELSAEAVRHLPALDEREVFETLLQRERLGSTGIGDGVAIPHGKLARLDRLFGLVARLERPVDFEALDGQPVDIAFLLLAPEGAGADHLKALAQVARILREPGMLERIRGARDSAALYALLTRTTAPQAA
;
A
#
# COMPACT_ATOMS: atom_id res chain seq x y z
N MET A 1 33.29 45.26 3.97
CA MET A 1 32.26 44.69 4.85
C MET A 1 30.92 44.70 4.12
N ASN A 2 30.34 43.53 3.88
CA ASN A 2 28.91 43.36 3.58
C ASN A 2 28.49 42.02 4.23
N PRO A 3 27.58 42.00 5.21
CA PRO A 3 27.20 40.79 5.92
C PRO A 3 26.00 40.11 5.25
N GLY A 4 25.93 38.78 5.34
CA GLY A 4 24.67 38.05 5.19
C GLY A 4 24.50 37.32 3.85
N ARG A 5 24.96 36.07 3.79
CA ARG A 5 24.23 35.02 3.06
C ARG A 5 24.01 33.84 3.98
N ALA A 6 22.73 33.61 4.24
CA ALA A 6 22.18 32.62 5.13
C ALA A 6 22.59 31.20 4.73
N HIS A 7 22.85 30.38 5.74
CA HIS A 7 22.90 28.94 5.65
C HIS A 7 21.58 28.41 5.09
N THR A 8 21.65 27.73 3.94
CA THR A 8 20.58 26.86 3.46
C THR A 8 20.85 25.47 4.03
N GLU A 9 20.22 25.16 5.16
CA GLU A 9 20.18 23.80 5.68
C GLU A 9 19.36 22.93 4.72
N ARG A 10 20.05 21.98 4.09
CA ARG A 10 19.44 20.92 3.27
C ARG A 10 18.67 19.97 4.18
N SER A 11 17.35 20.08 4.23
CA SER A 11 16.49 19.06 4.82
C SER A 11 16.30 17.89 3.84
N GLY A 12 17.14 16.86 3.98
CA GLY A 12 16.88 15.49 3.51
C GLY A 12 15.93 14.72 4.45
N PRO A 13 15.50 13.49 4.11
CA PRO A 13 14.14 13.03 4.36
C PRO A 13 13.93 12.56 5.81
N VAL A 14 13.42 13.45 6.65
CA VAL A 14 12.91 13.15 8.01
C VAL A 14 11.78 12.11 7.99
N THR A 15 11.15 11.89 6.84
CA THR A 15 9.99 11.00 6.67
C THR A 15 10.32 9.50 6.72
N LEU A 16 11.45 9.07 6.16
CA LEU A 16 11.80 7.64 6.11
C LEU A 16 12.28 7.10 7.45
N ARG A 17 12.98 7.94 8.24
CA ARG A 17 13.43 7.58 9.59
C ARG A 17 12.25 7.41 10.54
N ARG A 18 11.19 8.23 10.40
CA ARG A 18 9.95 8.14 11.19
C ARG A 18 9.10 6.92 10.87
N ILE A 19 9.04 6.51 9.60
CA ILE A 19 8.33 5.28 9.22
C ILE A 19 9.08 4.06 9.78
N ARG A 20 10.41 4.04 9.68
CA ARG A 20 11.22 2.96 10.27
C ARG A 20 11.12 2.92 11.80
N GLU A 21 11.15 4.07 12.47
CA GLU A 21 10.95 4.18 13.93
C GLU A 21 9.55 3.73 14.36
N ALA A 22 8.50 4.11 13.61
CA ALA A 22 7.15 3.63 13.86
C ALA A 22 6.98 2.13 13.64
N LEU A 23 7.69 1.56 12.65
CA LEU A 23 7.70 0.12 12.35
C LEU A 23 8.55 -0.69 13.35
N SER A 24 9.61 -0.11 13.92
CA SER A 24 10.44 -0.75 14.96
C SER A 24 9.90 -0.59 16.37
N ALA A 25 8.98 0.36 16.61
CA ALA A 25 8.29 0.56 17.88
C ALA A 25 7.04 -0.31 18.04
N LEU A 26 6.73 -1.15 17.04
CA LEU A 26 5.70 -2.18 17.17
C LEU A 26 6.22 -3.28 18.10
N PRO A 27 5.53 -3.57 19.22
CA PRO A 27 5.96 -4.61 20.13
C PRO A 27 5.75 -5.99 19.50
N ASP A 28 6.75 -6.88 19.63
CA ASP A 28 6.59 -8.31 19.35
C ASP A 28 7.16 -9.13 20.52
N PRO A 29 6.49 -10.18 21.03
CA PRO A 29 5.07 -10.55 20.85
C PRO A 29 4.18 -10.05 22.01
N LEU A 30 2.91 -9.80 21.70
CA LEU A 30 1.86 -9.53 22.69
C LEU A 30 1.44 -10.81 23.44
N PRO A 31 0.97 -10.70 24.69
CA PRO A 31 0.66 -11.86 25.53
C PRO A 31 -0.38 -12.78 24.88
N MET A 32 -0.12 -14.09 24.98
CA MET A 32 -1.05 -15.18 24.66
C MET A 32 -2.33 -15.03 25.50
N GLY A 33 -3.32 -14.31 24.99
CA GLY A 33 -4.58 -14.10 25.70
C GLY A 33 -5.36 -12.84 25.33
N LEU A 34 -5.46 -12.50 24.04
CA LEU A 34 -6.57 -11.67 23.57
C LEU A 34 -6.86 -12.03 22.12
N ILE A 35 -8.08 -12.52 21.88
CA ILE A 35 -8.57 -12.97 20.58
C ILE A 35 -8.59 -11.75 19.65
N SER A 36 -7.51 -11.55 18.87
CA SER A 36 -7.41 -10.44 17.92
C SER A 36 -8.10 -10.87 16.63
N SER A 37 -9.41 -10.64 16.55
CA SER A 37 -10.11 -10.67 15.26
C SER A 37 -9.39 -9.69 14.33
N MET A 38 -8.81 -10.17 13.23
CA MET A 38 -8.21 -9.28 12.24
C MET A 38 -9.25 -8.25 11.78
N PRO A 39 -8.89 -6.95 11.69
CA PRO A 39 -9.76 -5.98 11.09
C PRO A 39 -9.90 -6.33 9.62
N VAL A 40 -11.15 -6.51 9.20
CA VAL A 40 -11.53 -6.50 7.79
C VAL A 40 -10.97 -5.23 7.17
N LEU A 41 -10.40 -5.33 5.97
CA LEU A 41 -10.02 -4.17 5.18
C LEU A 41 -11.31 -3.49 4.68
N GLU A 42 -11.92 -2.66 5.51
CA GLU A 42 -13.21 -2.00 5.24
C GLU A 42 -13.20 -1.11 3.98
N PHE A 43 -12.02 -0.76 3.50
CA PHE A 43 -11.80 0.02 2.29
C PHE A 43 -11.53 -0.82 1.04
N LEU A 44 -11.49 -2.14 1.14
CA LEU A 44 -11.31 -3.06 0.01
C LEU A 44 -12.65 -3.67 -0.40
N ASP A 45 -13.02 -3.52 -1.67
CA ASP A 45 -14.26 -4.07 -2.23
C ASP A 45 -13.95 -5.34 -3.06
N PRO A 46 -14.85 -6.34 -3.15
CA PRO A 46 -14.64 -7.51 -4.01
C PRO A 46 -14.35 -7.17 -5.46
N THR A 47 -14.86 -6.04 -5.95
CA THR A 47 -14.67 -5.58 -7.32
C THR A 47 -13.33 -4.86 -7.53
N SER A 48 -12.67 -4.35 -6.48
CA SER A 48 -11.36 -3.66 -6.58
C SER A 48 -10.18 -4.61 -6.40
N VAL A 49 -10.28 -5.83 -6.96
CA VAL A 49 -9.23 -6.85 -6.91
C VAL A 49 -8.90 -7.36 -8.31
N VAL A 50 -7.63 -7.26 -8.69
CA VAL A 50 -7.12 -7.64 -10.01
C VAL A 50 -6.12 -8.80 -9.87
N ALA A 51 -6.51 -9.99 -10.29
CA ALA A 51 -5.65 -11.18 -10.19
C ALA A 51 -4.51 -11.26 -11.21
N SER A 52 -4.56 -10.44 -12.27
CA SER A 52 -3.56 -10.40 -13.33
C SER A 52 -3.50 -9.00 -13.95
N LEU A 53 -2.65 -8.15 -13.38
CA LEU A 53 -2.37 -6.80 -13.89
C LEU A 53 -1.17 -6.84 -14.84
N ARG A 54 -1.31 -6.30 -16.04
CA ARG A 54 -0.25 -6.27 -17.05
C ARG A 54 0.53 -4.97 -16.99
N ALA A 55 1.77 -5.03 -16.50
CA ALA A 55 2.69 -3.92 -16.53
C ALA A 55 4.12 -4.43 -16.72
N ARG A 56 4.99 -3.61 -17.33
CA ARG A 56 6.40 -3.96 -17.58
C ARG A 56 7.39 -3.06 -16.86
N ALA A 57 6.92 -1.99 -16.24
CA ALA A 57 7.74 -1.02 -15.54
C ALA A 57 6.95 -0.36 -14.41
N LYS A 58 7.63 0.10 -13.36
CA LYS A 58 7.03 0.79 -12.20
C LYS A 58 5.99 1.85 -12.60
N LYS A 59 6.34 2.72 -13.55
CA LYS A 59 5.43 3.77 -14.03
C LYS A 59 4.13 3.19 -14.62
N GLN A 60 4.22 2.09 -15.36
CA GLN A 60 3.04 1.41 -15.91
C GLN A 60 2.21 0.78 -14.79
N VAL A 61 2.83 0.20 -13.76
CA VAL A 61 2.08 -0.31 -12.59
C VAL A 61 1.24 0.82 -11.98
N LEU A 62 1.83 1.98 -11.73
CA LEU A 62 1.09 3.13 -11.19
C LEU A 62 -0.04 3.60 -12.12
N GLN A 63 0.20 3.59 -13.44
CA GLN A 63 -0.80 3.98 -14.43
C GLN A 63 -1.99 2.99 -14.46
N GLU A 64 -1.71 1.69 -14.52
CA GLU A 64 -2.74 0.64 -14.53
C GLU A 64 -3.54 0.60 -13.23
N LEU A 65 -2.89 0.81 -12.08
CA LEU A 65 -3.58 0.96 -10.79
C LEU A 65 -4.51 2.19 -10.78
N SER A 66 -4.09 3.29 -11.40
CA SER A 66 -4.89 4.51 -11.50
C SER A 66 -6.11 4.30 -12.41
N ALA A 67 -5.90 3.68 -13.57
CA ALA A 67 -6.94 3.35 -14.54
C ALA A 67 -7.98 2.39 -13.94
N GLU A 68 -7.56 1.42 -13.13
CA GLU A 68 -8.48 0.53 -12.44
C GLU A 68 -9.22 1.25 -11.31
N ALA A 69 -8.54 2.07 -10.50
CA ALA A 69 -9.16 2.79 -9.38
C ALA A 69 -10.34 3.67 -9.82
N VAL A 70 -10.20 4.39 -10.93
CA VAL A 70 -11.27 5.31 -11.41
C VAL A 70 -12.51 4.58 -11.93
N ARG A 71 -12.43 3.28 -12.24
CA ARG A 71 -13.62 2.46 -12.56
C ARG A 71 -14.57 2.33 -11.37
N HIS A 72 -14.03 2.41 -10.15
CA HIS A 72 -14.79 2.38 -8.90
C HIS A 72 -15.04 3.77 -8.32
N LEU A 73 -14.28 4.77 -8.80
CA LEU A 73 -14.29 6.15 -8.30
C LEU A 73 -14.58 7.12 -9.46
N PRO A 74 -15.80 7.12 -10.03
CA PRO A 74 -16.12 7.88 -11.25
C PRO A 74 -16.04 9.41 -11.07
N ALA A 75 -15.95 9.90 -9.83
CA ALA A 75 -15.75 11.30 -9.52
C ALA A 75 -14.29 11.75 -9.68
N LEU A 76 -13.34 10.81 -9.80
CA LEU A 76 -11.91 11.07 -9.93
C LEU A 76 -11.45 10.97 -11.38
N ASP A 77 -10.43 11.74 -11.71
CA ASP A 77 -9.74 11.67 -12.99
C ASP A 77 -8.51 10.74 -12.89
N GLU A 78 -8.29 9.88 -13.91
CA GLU A 78 -7.19 8.92 -13.91
C GLU A 78 -5.83 9.61 -13.78
N ARG A 79 -5.65 10.75 -14.45
CA ARG A 79 -4.40 11.50 -14.43
C ARG A 79 -4.17 12.12 -13.04
N GLU A 80 -5.22 12.57 -12.36
CA GLU A 80 -5.14 13.06 -10.98
C GLU A 80 -4.64 11.96 -10.03
N VAL A 81 -5.20 10.76 -10.12
CA VAL A 81 -4.77 9.60 -9.33
C VAL A 81 -3.30 9.25 -9.66
N PHE A 82 -2.97 9.15 -10.95
CA PHE A 82 -1.64 8.80 -11.40
C PHE A 82 -0.56 9.78 -10.95
N GLU A 83 -0.80 11.09 -11.14
CA GLU A 83 0.16 12.13 -10.72
C GLU A 83 0.35 12.14 -9.21
N THR A 84 -0.73 11.93 -8.44
CA THR A 84 -0.65 11.79 -6.98
C THR A 84 0.25 10.63 -6.57
N LEU A 85 0.05 9.45 -7.17
CA LEU A 85 0.87 8.27 -6.89
C LEU A 85 2.32 8.46 -7.33
N LEU A 86 2.54 9.05 -8.51
CA LEU A 86 3.87 9.30 -9.04
C LEU A 86 4.64 10.31 -8.17
N GLN A 87 3.98 11.37 -7.72
CA GLN A 87 4.58 12.35 -6.81
C GLN A 87 4.97 11.69 -5.48
N ARG A 88 4.10 10.82 -4.93
CA ARG A 88 4.44 10.07 -3.72
C ARG A 88 5.64 9.15 -3.95
N GLU A 89 5.64 8.39 -5.03
CA GLU A 89 6.71 7.43 -5.36
C GLU A 89 8.08 8.12 -5.52
N ARG A 90 8.11 9.35 -6.07
CA ARG A 90 9.33 10.17 -6.19
C ARG A 90 9.97 10.56 -4.86
N LEU A 91 9.22 10.56 -3.75
CA LEU A 91 9.78 10.83 -2.41
C LEU A 91 10.57 9.63 -1.86
N GLY A 92 10.42 8.47 -2.50
CA GLY A 92 11.02 7.20 -2.09
C GLY A 92 10.08 6.06 -2.42
N SER A 93 10.65 4.96 -2.90
CA SER A 93 9.93 3.79 -3.36
C SER A 93 8.88 3.33 -2.34
N THR A 94 7.70 2.98 -2.83
CA THR A 94 6.65 2.34 -2.04
C THR A 94 6.75 0.81 -2.08
N GLY A 95 7.78 0.26 -2.74
CA GLY A 95 8.17 -1.14 -2.62
C GLY A 95 8.75 -1.43 -1.24
N ILE A 96 8.03 -2.19 -0.42
CA ILE A 96 8.38 -2.43 0.99
C ILE A 96 9.25 -3.69 1.20
N GLY A 97 9.43 -4.48 0.15
CA GLY A 97 10.16 -5.75 0.16
C GLY A 97 9.24 -6.96 -0.02
N ASP A 98 9.83 -8.14 -0.12
CA ASP A 98 9.15 -9.43 -0.28
C ASP A 98 8.22 -9.49 -1.51
N GLY A 99 8.55 -8.73 -2.56
CA GLY A 99 7.75 -8.61 -3.77
C GLY A 99 6.49 -7.75 -3.65
N VAL A 100 6.40 -6.92 -2.61
CA VAL A 100 5.22 -6.09 -2.32
C VAL A 100 5.52 -4.60 -2.51
N ALA A 101 4.59 -3.89 -3.14
CA ALA A 101 4.48 -2.44 -3.08
C ALA A 101 3.15 -1.98 -2.48
N ILE A 102 3.16 -0.84 -1.80
CA ILE A 102 1.95 -0.17 -1.31
C ILE A 102 1.87 1.26 -1.88
N PRO A 103 1.60 1.46 -3.19
CA PRO A 103 1.37 2.79 -3.74
C PRO A 103 0.21 3.47 -3.01
N HIS A 104 0.38 4.71 -2.59
CA HIS A 104 -0.64 5.40 -1.80
C HIS A 104 -0.66 6.91 -2.04
N GLY A 105 -1.80 7.53 -1.77
CA GLY A 105 -2.00 8.94 -2.04
C GLY A 105 -3.21 9.54 -1.33
N LYS A 106 -3.21 10.86 -1.24
CA LYS A 106 -4.37 11.63 -0.76
C LYS A 106 -4.97 12.42 -1.91
N LEU A 107 -6.30 12.45 -2.00
CA LEU A 107 -7.04 13.11 -3.07
C LEU A 107 -8.16 13.97 -2.49
N ALA A 108 -8.35 15.18 -3.04
CA ALA A 108 -9.33 16.14 -2.55
C ALA A 108 -10.78 15.70 -2.77
N ARG A 109 -11.04 15.03 -3.91
CA ARG A 109 -12.40 14.63 -4.35
C ARG A 109 -12.79 13.22 -3.90
N LEU A 110 -12.07 12.66 -2.94
CA LEU A 110 -12.33 11.33 -2.40
C LEU A 110 -12.99 11.45 -1.02
N ASP A 111 -14.13 10.80 -0.83
CA ASP A 111 -14.94 10.94 0.40
C ASP A 111 -14.57 9.92 1.50
N ARG A 112 -13.98 8.79 1.11
CA ARG A 112 -13.62 7.69 2.02
C ARG A 112 -12.35 6.99 1.57
N LEU A 113 -11.74 6.21 2.47
CA LEU A 113 -10.62 5.35 2.10
C LEU A 113 -11.02 4.39 0.97
N PHE A 114 -10.12 4.18 0.02
CA PHE A 114 -10.26 3.22 -1.06
C PHE A 114 -9.01 2.35 -1.18
N GLY A 115 -9.21 1.04 -1.18
CA GLY A 115 -8.18 0.04 -1.42
C GLY A 115 -8.41 -0.71 -2.72
N LEU A 116 -7.31 -1.07 -3.36
CA LEU A 116 -7.30 -1.96 -4.51
C LEU A 116 -6.08 -2.88 -4.41
N VAL A 117 -6.28 -4.16 -4.70
CA VAL A 117 -5.16 -5.12 -4.76
C VAL A 117 -4.99 -5.63 -6.17
N ALA A 118 -3.74 -5.62 -6.63
CA ALA A 118 -3.35 -6.18 -7.90
C ALA A 118 -2.21 -7.17 -7.73
N ARG A 119 -2.37 -8.37 -8.29
CA ARG A 119 -1.25 -9.27 -8.56
C ARG A 119 -0.82 -9.05 -10.01
N LEU A 120 0.46 -8.76 -10.21
CA LEU A 120 1.02 -8.51 -11.52
C LEU A 120 1.21 -9.84 -12.27
N GLU A 121 1.02 -9.83 -13.60
CA GLU A 121 1.29 -11.00 -14.42
C GLU A 121 2.77 -11.39 -14.40
N ARG A 122 3.66 -10.39 -14.27
CA ARG A 122 5.11 -10.57 -14.16
C ARG A 122 5.66 -9.63 -13.09
N PRO A 123 6.63 -10.07 -12.28
CA PRO A 123 7.31 -9.18 -11.35
C PRO A 123 7.97 -8.02 -12.10
N VAL A 124 7.90 -6.82 -11.52
CA VAL A 124 8.44 -5.57 -12.10
C VAL A 124 9.49 -5.00 -11.17
N ASP A 125 10.62 -4.55 -11.72
CA ASP A 125 11.57 -3.76 -10.95
C ASP A 125 10.89 -2.48 -10.45
N PHE A 126 10.74 -2.42 -9.13
CA PHE A 126 10.05 -1.36 -8.41
C PHE A 126 11.03 -0.61 -7.50
N GLU A 127 12.34 -0.82 -7.62
CA GLU A 127 13.34 -0.25 -6.70
C GLU A 127 12.92 -0.46 -5.24
N ALA A 128 12.46 -1.67 -4.90
CA ALA A 128 11.99 -2.00 -3.56
C ALA A 128 13.13 -1.92 -2.54
N LEU A 129 12.78 -1.79 -1.26
CA LEU A 129 13.76 -1.62 -0.17
C LEU A 129 14.81 -2.75 -0.11
N ASP A 130 14.44 -3.97 -0.47
CA ASP A 130 15.28 -5.17 -0.49
C ASP A 130 15.88 -5.47 -1.88
N GLY A 131 15.60 -4.63 -2.87
CA GLY A 131 16.01 -4.82 -4.27
C GLY A 131 15.25 -5.91 -5.03
N GLN A 132 14.23 -6.55 -4.44
CA GLN A 132 13.44 -7.57 -5.12
C GLN A 132 12.39 -6.93 -6.04
N PRO A 133 12.06 -7.56 -7.18
CA PRO A 133 10.97 -7.10 -8.04
C PRO A 133 9.61 -7.31 -7.37
N VAL A 134 8.66 -6.42 -7.66
CA VAL A 134 7.30 -6.44 -7.09
C VAL A 134 6.35 -7.23 -7.99
N ASP A 135 5.60 -8.15 -7.41
CA ASP A 135 4.53 -8.90 -8.06
C ASP A 135 3.16 -8.72 -7.40
N ILE A 136 3.10 -8.03 -6.25
CA ILE A 136 1.87 -7.67 -5.54
C ILE A 136 1.88 -6.17 -5.26
N ALA A 137 0.83 -5.47 -5.69
CA ALA A 137 0.62 -4.06 -5.39
C ALA A 137 -0.69 -3.88 -4.61
N PHE A 138 -0.61 -3.18 -3.47
CA PHE A 138 -1.78 -2.73 -2.72
C PHE A 138 -1.90 -1.21 -2.85
N LEU A 139 -2.82 -0.74 -3.66
CA LEU A 139 -3.13 0.69 -3.77
C LEU A 139 -3.99 1.12 -2.57
N LEU A 140 -3.64 2.26 -1.95
CA LEU A 140 -4.46 2.92 -0.94
C LEU A 140 -4.63 4.41 -1.25
N LEU A 141 -5.88 4.84 -1.46
CA LEU A 141 -6.24 6.24 -1.63
C LEU A 141 -7.04 6.73 -0.42
N ALA A 142 -6.79 7.96 -0.01
CA ALA A 142 -7.44 8.57 1.14
C ALA A 142 -7.92 10.00 0.86
N PRO A 143 -8.96 10.49 1.55
CA PRO A 143 -9.29 11.92 1.58
C PRO A 143 -8.11 12.75 2.13
N GLU A 144 -7.96 14.01 1.70
CA GLU A 144 -6.88 14.90 2.20
C GLU A 144 -6.87 15.03 3.73
N GLY A 145 -8.06 15.13 4.34
CA GLY A 145 -8.27 15.24 5.78
C GLY A 145 -8.04 13.96 6.58
N ALA A 146 -7.89 12.79 5.93
CA ALA A 146 -7.83 11.49 6.59
C ALA A 146 -6.45 11.16 7.17
N GLY A 147 -5.80 12.09 7.88
CA GLY A 147 -4.42 11.92 8.39
C GLY A 147 -4.19 10.64 9.20
N ALA A 148 -4.88 10.50 10.33
CA ALA A 148 -4.74 9.33 11.21
C ALA A 148 -5.30 8.05 10.58
N ASP A 149 -6.45 8.15 9.92
CA ASP A 149 -7.10 7.00 9.29
C ASP A 149 -6.28 6.42 8.14
N HIS A 150 -5.61 7.26 7.35
CA HIS A 150 -4.71 6.83 6.29
C HIS A 150 -3.52 6.03 6.85
N LEU A 151 -2.89 6.52 7.93
CA LEU A 151 -1.77 5.80 8.56
C LEU A 151 -2.23 4.49 9.20
N LYS A 152 -3.42 4.48 9.82
CA LYS A 152 -4.02 3.27 10.37
C LYS A 152 -4.28 2.23 9.27
N ALA A 153 -4.81 2.64 8.13
CA ALA A 153 -5.05 1.79 6.98
C ALA A 153 -3.75 1.22 6.39
N LEU A 154 -2.70 2.04 6.23
CA LEU A 154 -1.38 1.56 5.81
C LEU A 154 -0.81 0.51 6.77
N ALA A 155 -0.93 0.74 8.09
CA ALA A 155 -0.48 -0.20 9.10
C ALA A 155 -1.27 -1.52 9.07
N GLN A 156 -2.58 -1.46 8.81
CA GLN A 156 -3.42 -2.65 8.63
C GLN A 156 -2.97 -3.48 7.43
N VAL A 157 -2.78 -2.84 6.26
CA VAL A 157 -2.29 -3.50 5.04
C VAL A 157 -0.93 -4.15 5.30
N ALA A 158 0.04 -3.38 5.83
CA ALA A 158 1.38 -3.89 6.09
C ALA A 158 1.38 -5.09 7.04
N ARG A 159 0.51 -5.09 8.06
CA ARG A 159 0.39 -6.21 9.01
C ARG A 159 -0.21 -7.47 8.36
N ILE A 160 -1.25 -7.33 7.54
CA ILE A 160 -1.85 -8.46 6.82
C ILE A 160 -0.82 -9.08 5.87
N LEU A 161 -0.10 -8.26 5.11
CA LEU A 161 0.88 -8.75 4.15
C LEU A 161 2.12 -9.39 4.80
N ARG A 162 2.38 -9.11 6.09
CA ARG A 162 3.43 -9.77 6.89
C ARG A 162 2.96 -11.04 7.60
N GLU A 163 1.67 -11.39 7.54
CA GLU A 163 1.21 -12.63 8.14
C GLU A 163 1.92 -13.82 7.47
N PRO A 164 2.45 -14.77 8.26
CA PRO A 164 3.14 -15.94 7.72
C PRO A 164 2.31 -16.65 6.65
N GLY A 165 2.91 -16.92 5.49
CA GLY A 165 2.23 -17.61 4.38
C GLY A 165 1.21 -16.75 3.62
N MET A 166 0.97 -15.48 3.99
CA MET A 166 -0.02 -14.65 3.30
C MET A 166 0.39 -14.35 1.86
N LEU A 167 1.64 -13.94 1.64
CA LEU A 167 2.12 -13.61 0.29
C LEU A 167 2.13 -14.84 -0.63
N GLU A 168 2.50 -16.01 -0.10
CA GLU A 168 2.43 -17.28 -0.82
C GLU A 168 1.00 -17.63 -1.21
N ARG A 169 0.04 -17.45 -0.28
CA ARG A 169 -1.39 -17.66 -0.56
C ARG A 169 -1.91 -16.68 -1.62
N ILE A 170 -1.53 -15.39 -1.54
CA ILE A 170 -1.88 -14.38 -2.54
C ILE A 170 -1.32 -14.78 -3.91
N ARG A 171 -0.04 -15.18 -3.98
CA ARG A 171 0.60 -15.65 -5.23
C ARG A 171 -0.08 -16.89 -5.79
N GLY A 172 -0.53 -17.80 -4.94
CA GLY A 172 -1.24 -19.03 -5.32
C GLY A 172 -2.73 -18.88 -5.63
N ALA A 173 -3.34 -17.71 -5.38
CA ALA A 173 -4.77 -17.51 -5.59
C ALA A 173 -5.13 -17.61 -7.09
N ARG A 174 -6.22 -18.31 -7.41
CA ARG A 174 -6.59 -18.60 -8.81
C ARG A 174 -7.21 -17.40 -9.51
N ASP A 175 -7.94 -16.57 -8.78
CA ASP A 175 -8.75 -15.47 -9.31
C ASP A 175 -8.92 -14.35 -8.28
N SER A 176 -9.59 -13.27 -8.70
CA SER A 176 -9.82 -12.09 -7.86
C SER A 176 -10.69 -12.38 -6.65
N ALA A 177 -11.64 -13.31 -6.75
CA ALA A 177 -12.51 -13.69 -5.63
C ALA A 177 -11.72 -14.41 -4.53
N ALA A 178 -10.83 -15.34 -4.91
CA ALA A 178 -9.93 -16.02 -3.98
C ALA A 178 -8.96 -15.04 -3.30
N LEU A 179 -8.42 -14.07 -4.05
CA LEU A 179 -7.59 -12.99 -3.52
C LEU A 179 -8.34 -12.13 -2.49
N TYR A 180 -9.52 -11.64 -2.86
CA TYR A 180 -10.36 -10.87 -1.96
C TYR A 180 -10.66 -11.63 -0.67
N ALA A 181 -11.03 -12.90 -0.78
CA ALA A 181 -11.32 -13.75 0.37
C ALA A 181 -10.10 -13.99 1.28
N LEU A 182 -8.88 -14.01 0.75
CA LEU A 182 -7.67 -14.11 1.59
C LEU A 182 -7.46 -12.85 2.43
N LEU A 183 -7.69 -11.69 1.84
CA LEU A 183 -7.42 -10.38 2.45
C LEU A 183 -8.52 -9.90 3.40
N THR A 184 -9.72 -10.44 3.27
CA THR A 184 -10.89 -10.06 4.08
C THR A 184 -11.36 -11.16 5.02
N ARG A 185 -10.67 -12.30 5.04
CA ARG A 185 -10.94 -13.36 6.01
C ARG A 185 -10.62 -12.87 7.41
N THR A 186 -11.66 -12.75 8.25
CA THR A 186 -11.47 -12.70 9.70
C THR A 186 -10.96 -14.07 10.14
N THR A 187 -9.71 -14.14 10.59
CA THR A 187 -9.23 -15.37 11.22
C THR A 187 -10.04 -15.62 12.50
N ALA A 188 -10.92 -16.61 12.46
CA ALA A 188 -11.36 -17.30 13.68
C ALA A 188 -10.20 -18.22 14.13
N PRO A 189 -9.98 -18.40 15.43
CA PRO A 189 -8.85 -19.17 15.92
C PRO A 189 -8.87 -20.60 15.38
N GLN A 190 -7.74 -21.05 14.87
CA GLN A 190 -7.51 -22.47 14.62
C GLN A 190 -7.26 -23.11 15.98
N ALA A 191 -8.26 -23.84 16.48
CA ALA A 191 -8.14 -24.66 17.68
C ALA A 191 -7.08 -25.74 17.43
N ALA A 192 -6.05 -25.76 18.27
CA ALA A 192 -5.16 -26.88 18.50
C ALA A 192 -5.22 -27.24 19.98
#